data_AF-A0A5N6SF38-F1
#
_entry.id   AF-A0A5N6SF38-F1
#
_cell.length_a   1.000
_cell.length_b   1.000
_cell.length_c   1.000
_cell.angle_alpha   90.00
_cell.angle_beta   90.00
_cell.angle_gamma   90.00
#
_symmetry.space_group_name_H-M   'P 1'
#
loop_
_entity.id
_entity.type
_entity.pdbx_description
1 polymer ?
#
loop_
_entity_poly.entity_id
_entity_poly.type
_entity_poly.pdbx_seq_one_letter_code
_entity_poly.pdbx_strand_id
1 'polypeptide(L)'
;MGTPSYALDLTVIGLNSRASMEDPESLVHFELLKYGEIPLEPTTSPSELSEMNVILGETKSALTMAEGSFLAARTGITTVTDFRVSDQAAGRQGAPLIAFFDALLLHHPTKLRACQNIVGIANVCFIPPDIEGRVVQCYDSDTGPGNVFIDAVARYYTNGEREYYKDGEMVLPPRPPPKTTGREVFRDTLAFELIEKAERKALSSDDVVATITRITAQAIVDHYKRYAPKRLEIAEIFMCGGGAYNPNITSYIPEHYPNTKIVLLDETGIPAAAKDAIAFPWQCMEAIVGRSIPVPTRVETCQEYVFGIVSPGKNYRKVLRKGILLGAGCDHLPPAKELLNYLDGTAFDNK
;
A
#
# COMPACT_ATOMS: atom_id res chain seq x y z
N MET A 1 14.68 6.02 39.66
CA MET A 1 14.61 7.02 38.56
C MET A 1 14.27 6.25 37.30
N GLY A 2 13.18 6.58 36.62
CA GLY A 2 12.79 5.89 35.38
C GLY A 2 13.70 6.30 34.22
N THR A 3 13.99 5.37 33.31
CA THR A 3 14.65 5.67 32.03
C THR A 3 13.80 6.67 31.24
N PRO A 4 14.38 7.76 30.71
CA PRO A 4 13.62 8.72 29.91
C PRO A 4 13.15 8.05 28.62
N SER A 5 11.84 8.09 28.34
CA SER A 5 11.31 7.59 27.07
C SER A 5 11.80 8.46 25.92
N TYR A 6 12.63 7.87 25.07
CA TYR A 6 13.16 8.52 23.87
C TYR A 6 12.14 8.61 22.74
N ALA A 7 11.01 7.92 22.85
CA ALA A 7 9.95 7.86 21.84
C ALA A 7 9.59 9.24 21.25
N LEU A 8 9.39 9.24 19.93
CA LEU A 8 8.72 10.32 19.21
C LEU A 8 7.21 10.04 19.29
N ASP A 9 6.45 11.09 19.54
CA ASP A 9 5.00 11.06 19.68
C ASP A 9 4.41 11.70 18.41
N LEU A 10 3.87 10.87 17.52
CA LEU A 10 3.54 11.21 16.13
C LEU A 10 2.23 10.54 15.71
N THR A 11 1.34 11.28 15.07
CA THR A 11 0.15 10.72 14.40
C THR A 11 0.45 10.56 12.92
N VAL A 12 0.05 9.43 12.34
CA VAL A 12 0.37 9.10 10.95
C VAL A 12 -0.84 8.48 10.30
N ILE A 13 -1.22 9.02 9.14
CA ILE A 13 -2.26 8.43 8.31
C ILE A 13 -1.66 8.12 6.94
N GLY A 14 -1.35 6.84 6.74
CA GLY A 14 -1.01 6.26 5.46
C GLY A 14 -2.24 5.68 4.80
N LEU A 15 -2.90 6.43 3.92
CA LEU A 15 -4.05 5.91 3.16
C LEU A 15 -3.56 4.97 2.03
N ASN A 16 -3.55 3.68 2.35
CA ASN A 16 -3.80 2.61 1.39
C ASN A 16 -5.31 2.37 1.27
N SER A 17 -5.76 1.77 0.18
CA SER A 17 -7.19 1.70 -0.22
C SER A 17 -8.11 0.85 0.68
N ARG A 18 -7.60 0.30 1.79
CA ARG A 18 -8.35 -0.26 2.92
C ARG A 18 -7.40 -0.38 4.14
N ALA A 19 -7.24 0.71 4.88
CA ALA A 19 -6.61 0.71 6.20
C ALA A 19 -7.58 1.34 7.21
N SER A 20 -8.48 0.53 7.77
CA SER A 20 -9.30 0.92 8.92
C SER A 20 -8.52 0.71 10.21
N MET A 21 -8.51 1.72 11.09
CA MET A 21 -8.43 1.44 12.52
C MET A 21 -9.85 1.11 12.97
N GLU A 22 -10.10 -0.15 13.34
CA GLU A 22 -11.34 -0.51 14.02
C GLU A 22 -11.27 -0.04 15.47
N ASP A 23 -11.80 1.18 15.64
CA ASP A 23 -12.43 1.75 16.84
C ASP A 23 -11.55 2.34 17.98
N PRO A 24 -11.77 3.63 18.28
CA PRO A 24 -11.66 4.20 19.61
C PRO A 24 -13.00 4.85 20.04
N GLU A 25 -14.08 4.08 19.93
CA GLU A 25 -15.50 4.33 20.22
C GLU A 25 -16.13 5.67 19.74
N SER A 26 -16.99 5.51 18.72
CA SER A 26 -18.23 6.28 18.40
C SER A 26 -18.24 7.20 17.15
N LEU A 27 -19.43 7.22 16.52
CA LEU A 27 -19.70 7.65 15.15
C LEU A 27 -19.62 9.17 14.92
N VAL A 28 -18.91 9.57 13.86
CA VAL A 28 -19.01 10.93 13.30
C VAL A 28 -20.12 10.96 12.25
N HIS A 29 -21.28 11.53 12.63
CA HIS A 29 -22.35 11.83 11.69
C HIS A 29 -22.02 13.15 10.97
N PHE A 30 -21.90 13.12 9.63
CA PHE A 30 -21.73 14.33 8.82
C PHE A 30 -23.09 14.77 8.24
N GLU A 31 -23.48 16.01 8.50
CA GLU A 31 -24.61 16.68 7.83
C GLU A 31 -24.08 17.89 7.05
N LEU A 32 -24.51 18.01 5.79
CA LEU A 32 -23.99 19.02 4.87
C LEU A 32 -24.74 20.34 5.06
N LEU A 33 -24.18 21.24 5.88
CA LEU A 33 -24.76 22.58 6.09
C LEU A 33 -24.72 23.39 4.79
N LYS A 34 -25.91 23.67 4.26
CA LYS A 34 -26.13 24.38 2.99
C LYS A 34 -25.70 25.84 3.10
N TYR A 35 -24.58 26.21 2.46
CA TYR A 35 -24.16 27.61 2.28
C TYR A 35 -24.60 28.16 0.90
N GLY A 36 -24.80 29.47 0.83
CA GLY A 36 -25.71 30.10 -0.15
C GLY A 36 -25.21 30.27 -1.59
N GLU A 37 -26.07 29.80 -2.50
CA GLU A 37 -26.54 30.45 -3.75
C GLU A 37 -25.58 30.90 -4.87
N ILE A 38 -25.67 30.19 -6.01
CA ILE A 38 -26.35 30.74 -7.23
C ILE A 38 -27.36 29.68 -7.70
N PRO A 39 -28.59 30.02 -8.18
CA PRO A 39 -29.53 29.00 -8.65
C PRO A 39 -29.11 28.42 -10.00
N LEU A 40 -28.97 27.09 -10.08
CA LEU A 40 -28.86 26.32 -11.33
C LEU A 40 -30.11 25.44 -11.50
N GLU A 41 -30.42 25.09 -12.75
CA GLU A 41 -31.70 24.47 -13.13
C GLU A 41 -31.95 23.08 -12.51
N PRO A 42 -33.20 22.63 -12.34
CA PRO A 42 -33.58 21.61 -11.34
C PRO A 42 -33.20 20.15 -11.63
N THR A 43 -32.26 19.87 -12.53
CA THR A 43 -31.99 18.51 -13.04
C THR A 43 -30.54 18.04 -12.94
N THR A 44 -29.62 18.81 -12.36
CA THR A 44 -28.22 18.40 -12.17
C THR A 44 -28.00 17.79 -10.79
N SER A 45 -27.42 16.59 -10.73
CA SER A 45 -27.10 15.88 -9.49
C SER A 45 -25.79 16.39 -8.86
N PRO A 46 -25.59 16.27 -7.52
CA PRO A 46 -24.33 16.64 -6.87
C PRO A 46 -23.09 15.89 -7.40
N SER A 47 -23.28 14.76 -8.09
CA SER A 47 -22.23 13.99 -8.79
C SER A 47 -21.69 14.67 -10.05
N GLU A 48 -22.38 15.66 -10.63
CA GLU A 48 -22.01 16.28 -11.91
C GLU A 48 -21.30 17.64 -11.76
N LEU A 49 -21.15 18.15 -10.53
CA LEU A 49 -20.58 19.47 -10.24
C LEU A 49 -19.05 19.51 -10.05
N SER A 50 -18.30 18.57 -10.64
CA SER A 50 -16.82 18.54 -10.57
C SER A 50 -16.10 18.57 -11.94
N GLU A 51 -16.81 18.52 -13.07
CA GLU A 51 -16.18 18.44 -14.39
C GLU A 51 -16.11 19.78 -15.13
N MET A 52 -15.14 20.64 -14.76
CA MET A 52 -14.47 21.44 -15.78
C MET A 52 -13.47 20.54 -16.52
N ASN A 53 -13.86 20.09 -17.71
CA ASN A 53 -13.02 19.31 -18.60
C ASN A 53 -11.78 20.11 -19.05
N VAL A 54 -10.68 20.00 -18.31
CA VAL A 54 -9.35 20.36 -18.80
C VAL A 54 -8.67 19.07 -19.26
N ILE A 55 -8.62 18.85 -20.57
CA ILE A 55 -7.76 17.83 -21.17
C ILE A 55 -6.31 18.35 -21.10
N LEU A 56 -5.74 18.29 -19.89
CA LEU A 56 -4.29 18.33 -19.70
C LEU A 56 -3.74 16.97 -20.17
N GLY A 57 -2.59 16.97 -20.84
CA GLY A 57 -1.83 15.73 -21.03
C GLY A 57 -1.54 15.09 -19.67
N GLU A 58 -1.55 13.74 -19.60
CA GLU A 58 -1.57 12.95 -18.37
C GLU A 58 -0.65 13.52 -17.26
N THR A 59 -1.22 14.34 -16.38
CA THR A 59 -0.46 15.08 -15.38
C THR A 59 -0.40 14.23 -14.12
N LYS A 60 0.77 13.60 -13.95
CA LYS A 60 1.13 12.76 -12.80
C LYS A 60 0.85 13.51 -11.49
N SER A 61 -0.15 13.05 -10.75
CA SER A 61 -0.69 13.68 -9.56
C SER A 61 -1.33 12.63 -8.64
N ALA A 62 -1.57 13.00 -7.37
CA ALA A 62 -2.20 12.15 -6.37
C ALA A 62 -2.97 13.02 -5.37
N LEU A 63 -4.14 12.55 -4.96
CA LEU A 63 -4.96 13.14 -3.90
C LEU A 63 -5.19 12.08 -2.82
N THR A 64 -4.39 12.13 -1.75
CA THR A 64 -4.49 11.23 -0.58
C THR A 64 -5.00 12.00 0.62
N MET A 65 -6.31 12.14 0.73
CA MET A 65 -6.92 13.13 1.64
C MET A 65 -7.22 12.58 3.04
N ALA A 66 -6.45 13.05 4.02
CA ALA A 66 -6.87 13.13 5.42
C ALA A 66 -6.20 14.39 6.00
N GLU A 67 -6.96 15.48 6.20
CA GLU A 67 -6.39 16.81 6.43
C GLU A 67 -5.52 16.86 7.71
N GLY A 68 -4.20 16.98 7.51
CA GLY A 68 -3.19 16.94 8.57
C GLY A 68 -3.39 18.02 9.65
N SER A 69 -3.93 19.19 9.28
CA SER A 69 -4.27 20.26 10.21
C SER A 69 -5.40 19.86 11.16
N PHE A 70 -6.43 19.17 10.66
CA PHE A 70 -7.51 18.65 11.51
C PHE A 70 -7.02 17.52 12.40
N LEU A 71 -6.20 16.61 11.88
CA LEU A 71 -5.58 15.53 12.66
C LEU A 71 -4.75 16.10 13.81
N ALA A 72 -3.81 17.00 13.52
CA ALA A 72 -2.94 17.60 14.52
C ALA A 72 -3.70 18.46 15.54
N ALA A 73 -4.78 19.14 15.13
CA ALA A 73 -5.63 19.92 16.03
C ALA A 73 -6.50 19.03 16.95
N ARG A 74 -7.01 17.90 16.44
CA ARG A 74 -7.88 16.97 17.19
C ARG A 74 -7.11 16.07 18.15
N THR A 75 -6.00 15.48 17.70
CA THR A 75 -5.14 14.64 18.57
C THR A 75 -4.24 15.47 19.47
N GLY A 76 -3.88 16.70 19.04
CA GLY A 76 -2.83 17.51 19.67
C GLY A 76 -1.41 17.05 19.34
N ILE A 77 -1.24 16.03 18.49
CA ILE A 77 0.04 15.41 18.14
C ILE A 77 0.47 15.90 16.75
N THR A 78 1.77 16.12 16.54
CA THR A 78 2.29 16.48 15.21
C THR A 78 2.02 15.36 14.23
N THR A 79 1.44 15.72 13.08
CA THR A 79 1.00 14.78 12.05
C THR A 79 1.85 14.93 10.80
N VAL A 80 2.10 13.83 10.07
CA VAL A 80 2.68 13.87 8.73
C VAL A 80 1.75 13.18 7.73
N THR A 81 1.46 13.85 6.62
CA THR A 81 0.58 13.37 5.53
C THR A 81 1.30 13.46 4.17
N ASP A 82 0.60 13.20 3.06
CA ASP A 82 1.00 13.58 1.69
C ASP A 82 2.27 12.91 1.13
N PHE A 83 2.61 11.71 1.63
CA PHE A 83 3.77 10.93 1.18
C PHE A 83 3.80 10.65 -0.33
N ARG A 84 2.65 10.32 -0.95
CA ARG A 84 2.58 9.94 -2.38
C ARG A 84 2.92 11.08 -3.33
N VAL A 85 2.40 12.27 -3.06
CA VAL A 85 2.66 13.44 -3.90
C VAL A 85 4.11 13.92 -3.75
N SER A 86 4.74 13.69 -2.59
CA SER A 86 6.20 13.90 -2.44
C SER A 86 7.03 12.97 -3.32
N ASP A 87 6.68 11.69 -3.40
CA ASP A 87 7.36 10.74 -4.30
C ASP A 87 7.13 11.06 -5.79
N GLN A 88 5.94 11.56 -6.14
CA GLN A 88 5.65 12.08 -7.48
C GLN A 88 6.42 13.34 -7.83
N ALA A 89 6.57 14.28 -6.88
CA ALA A 89 7.44 15.45 -7.03
C ALA A 89 8.92 15.07 -7.20
N ALA A 90 9.35 13.95 -6.60
CA ALA A 90 10.66 13.35 -6.83
C ALA A 90 10.78 12.56 -8.16
N GLY A 91 9.73 12.51 -8.98
CA GLY A 91 9.71 11.90 -10.30
C GLY A 91 9.19 10.45 -10.39
N ARG A 92 8.95 9.77 -9.25
CA ARG A 92 8.48 8.37 -9.17
C ARG A 92 6.97 8.26 -9.00
N GLN A 93 6.38 7.07 -9.06
CA GLN A 93 4.94 6.92 -9.32
C GLN A 93 4.00 7.30 -8.15
N GLY A 94 4.50 7.48 -6.93
CA GLY A 94 3.67 7.69 -5.72
C GLY A 94 3.23 6.39 -5.05
N ALA A 95 3.63 5.24 -5.59
CA ALA A 95 3.29 3.90 -5.13
C ALA A 95 4.35 2.89 -5.66
N PRO A 96 4.43 1.67 -5.09
CA PRO A 96 3.70 1.20 -3.91
C PRO A 96 4.17 1.85 -2.60
N LEU A 97 5.41 2.36 -2.56
CA LEU A 97 6.10 2.90 -1.38
C LEU A 97 6.34 1.86 -0.27
N ILE A 98 6.55 0.59 -0.62
CA ILE A 98 6.67 -0.50 0.36
C ILE A 98 7.96 -1.32 0.24
N ALA A 99 8.59 -1.38 -0.93
CA ALA A 99 9.83 -2.14 -1.14
C ALA A 99 10.97 -1.81 -0.16
N PHE A 100 11.05 -0.58 0.35
CA PHE A 100 12.06 -0.20 1.33
C PHE A 100 11.91 -1.00 2.63
N PHE A 101 10.68 -1.15 3.12
CA PHE A 101 10.38 -1.87 4.36
C PHE A 101 10.46 -3.38 4.11
N ASP A 102 9.87 -3.87 3.02
CA ASP A 102 9.93 -5.28 2.64
C ASP A 102 11.37 -5.77 2.49
N ALA A 103 12.27 -4.96 1.89
CA ALA A 103 13.67 -5.34 1.73
C ALA A 103 14.47 -5.24 3.03
N LEU A 104 14.28 -4.19 3.84
CA LEU A 104 14.92 -4.07 5.16
C LEU A 104 14.51 -5.20 6.11
N LEU A 105 13.24 -5.65 6.04
CA LEU A 105 12.72 -6.73 6.89
C LEU A 105 13.11 -8.12 6.38
N LEU A 106 13.07 -8.36 5.06
CA LEU A 106 13.06 -9.72 4.49
C LEU A 106 14.34 -10.11 3.77
N HIS A 107 15.35 -9.26 3.63
CA HIS A 107 16.58 -9.67 2.96
C HIS A 107 17.24 -10.89 3.61
N HIS A 108 17.96 -11.68 2.82
CA HIS A 108 18.47 -12.99 3.25
C HIS A 108 19.82 -13.28 2.56
N PRO A 109 20.79 -13.91 3.24
CA PRO A 109 22.12 -14.13 2.67
C PRO A 109 22.14 -14.92 1.34
N THR A 110 21.20 -15.86 1.16
CA THR A 110 21.21 -16.81 0.03
C THR A 110 19.88 -16.99 -0.73
N LYS A 111 18.75 -16.43 -0.27
CA LYS A 111 17.42 -16.68 -0.85
C LYS A 111 16.92 -15.48 -1.64
N LEU A 112 16.35 -15.72 -2.82
CA LEU A 112 15.39 -14.80 -3.41
C LEU A 112 14.07 -14.93 -2.66
N ARG A 113 13.58 -13.82 -2.13
CA ARG A 113 12.29 -13.71 -1.44
C ARG A 113 11.34 -12.79 -2.22
N ALA A 114 10.05 -12.98 -2.04
CA ALA A 114 9.03 -12.03 -2.48
C ALA A 114 8.08 -11.70 -1.33
N CYS A 115 7.61 -10.46 -1.27
CA CYS A 115 6.50 -10.06 -0.40
C CYS A 115 5.29 -9.71 -1.26
N GLN A 116 4.20 -10.46 -1.08
CA GLN A 116 2.95 -10.26 -1.80
C GLN A 116 1.94 -9.57 -0.89
N ASN A 117 1.59 -8.33 -1.21
CA ASN A 117 0.48 -7.64 -0.58
C ASN A 117 -0.79 -7.80 -1.44
N ILE A 118 -1.92 -8.08 -0.79
CA ILE A 118 -3.24 -8.17 -1.44
C ILE A 118 -4.24 -7.36 -0.62
N VAL A 119 -4.39 -6.08 -0.97
CA VAL A 119 -5.43 -5.19 -0.45
C VAL A 119 -6.42 -4.89 -1.58
N GLY A 120 -6.95 -3.68 -1.73
CA GLY A 120 -7.77 -3.33 -2.91
C GLY A 120 -7.00 -3.57 -4.22
N ILE A 121 -5.74 -3.13 -4.28
CA ILE A 121 -4.77 -3.46 -5.33
C ILE A 121 -3.81 -4.52 -4.78
N ALA A 122 -3.31 -5.39 -5.65
CA ALA A 122 -2.28 -6.37 -5.31
C ALA A 122 -0.92 -5.86 -5.82
N ASN A 123 0.11 -5.98 -4.99
CA ASN A 123 1.47 -5.53 -5.31
C ASN A 123 2.52 -6.50 -4.76
N VAL A 124 3.63 -6.65 -5.48
CA VAL A 124 4.73 -7.55 -5.09
C VAL A 124 6.03 -6.76 -4.98
N CYS A 125 6.80 -7.01 -3.91
CA CYS A 125 8.22 -6.68 -3.84
C CYS A 125 9.05 -7.94 -4.08
N PHE A 126 10.08 -7.87 -4.94
CA PHE A 126 11.09 -8.91 -5.09
C PHE A 126 12.39 -8.48 -4.40
N ILE A 127 12.92 -9.36 -3.53
CA ILE A 127 14.11 -9.15 -2.72
C ILE A 127 15.14 -10.23 -3.08
N PRO A 128 16.01 -9.99 -4.08
CA PRO A 128 17.24 -10.74 -4.30
C PRO A 128 18.07 -10.96 -3.02
N PRO A 129 18.89 -12.01 -2.95
CA PRO A 129 19.77 -12.26 -1.81
C PRO A 129 20.82 -11.16 -1.65
N ASP A 130 21.40 -11.11 -0.46
CA ASP A 130 22.42 -10.13 -0.09
C ASP A 130 23.64 -10.15 -1.01
N ILE A 131 24.20 -8.97 -1.24
CA ILE A 131 25.53 -8.79 -1.84
C ILE A 131 26.41 -8.15 -0.77
N GLU A 132 27.56 -8.76 -0.48
CA GLU A 132 28.47 -8.35 0.60
C GLU A 132 27.77 -8.24 1.99
N GLY A 133 26.77 -9.09 2.23
CA GLY A 133 26.02 -9.15 3.49
C GLY A 133 25.03 -8.00 3.69
N ARG A 134 24.55 -7.37 2.60
CA ARG A 134 23.58 -6.27 2.64
C ARG A 134 22.57 -6.34 1.51
N VAL A 135 21.43 -5.68 1.72
CA VAL A 135 20.49 -5.33 0.65
C VAL A 135 21.18 -4.41 -0.36
N VAL A 136 21.24 -4.83 -1.63
CA VAL A 136 21.76 -4.00 -2.72
C VAL A 136 20.72 -3.76 -3.82
N GLN A 137 19.75 -4.67 -3.98
CA GLN A 137 18.68 -4.52 -4.96
C GLN A 137 17.36 -5.06 -4.40
N CYS A 138 16.29 -4.29 -4.58
CA CYS A 138 14.90 -4.74 -4.50
C CYS A 138 14.08 -3.96 -5.55
N TYR A 139 12.88 -4.42 -5.86
CA TYR A 139 11.92 -3.65 -6.66
C TYR A 139 10.49 -4.14 -6.40
N ASP A 140 9.55 -3.19 -6.31
CA ASP A 140 8.12 -3.45 -6.23
C ASP A 140 7.34 -2.90 -7.43
N SER A 141 6.15 -3.44 -7.64
CA SER A 141 5.15 -2.87 -8.55
C SER A 141 3.79 -3.55 -8.37
N ASP A 142 2.73 -2.90 -8.86
CA ASP A 142 1.38 -3.44 -8.77
C ASP A 142 1.17 -4.57 -9.79
N THR A 143 0.64 -5.70 -9.32
CA THR A 143 0.32 -6.86 -10.16
C THR A 143 -0.98 -6.66 -10.92
N GLY A 144 -1.97 -6.00 -10.30
CA GLY A 144 -3.31 -5.76 -10.82
C GLY A 144 -4.32 -5.52 -9.70
N PRO A 145 -5.63 -5.73 -9.93
CA PRO A 145 -6.63 -5.68 -8.86
C PRO A 145 -6.31 -6.76 -7.82
N GLY A 146 -6.43 -6.37 -6.55
CA GLY A 146 -6.46 -7.28 -5.41
C GLY A 146 -7.91 -7.67 -5.13
N ASN A 147 -8.46 -7.15 -4.05
CA ASN A 147 -9.83 -7.38 -3.64
C ASN A 147 -10.86 -6.44 -4.29
N VAL A 148 -10.47 -5.33 -4.95
CA VAL A 148 -11.44 -4.30 -5.41
C VAL A 148 -12.66 -4.83 -6.17
N PHE A 149 -12.45 -5.76 -7.11
CA PHE A 149 -13.53 -6.36 -7.89
C PHE A 149 -14.29 -7.43 -7.10
N ILE A 150 -13.59 -8.19 -6.26
CA ILE A 150 -14.16 -9.20 -5.37
C ILE A 150 -15.15 -8.53 -4.39
N ASP A 151 -14.75 -7.40 -3.81
CA ASP A 151 -15.55 -6.56 -2.92
C ASP A 151 -16.75 -5.91 -3.64
N ALA A 152 -16.58 -5.50 -4.90
CA ALA A 152 -17.66 -4.93 -5.71
C ALA A 152 -18.75 -5.97 -6.02
N VAL A 153 -18.35 -7.20 -6.37
CA VAL A 153 -19.29 -8.29 -6.70
C VAL A 153 -19.95 -8.86 -5.46
N ALA A 154 -19.24 -8.90 -4.32
CA ALA A 154 -19.83 -9.19 -3.02
C ALA A 154 -21.03 -8.27 -2.72
N ARG A 155 -20.80 -6.96 -2.82
CA ARG A 155 -21.82 -5.93 -2.56
C ARG A 155 -22.97 -6.01 -3.56
N TYR A 156 -22.69 -6.32 -4.83
CA TYR A 156 -23.71 -6.51 -5.87
C TYR A 156 -24.67 -7.66 -5.51
N TYR A 157 -24.16 -8.90 -5.36
CA TYR A 157 -25.01 -10.07 -5.15
C TYR A 157 -25.70 -10.13 -3.78
N THR A 158 -25.25 -9.33 -2.82
CA THR A 158 -25.81 -9.31 -1.46
C THR A 158 -26.58 -8.02 -1.15
N ASN A 159 -26.82 -7.16 -2.15
CA ASN A 159 -27.43 -5.83 -1.96
C ASN A 159 -26.75 -5.00 -0.86
N GLY A 160 -25.44 -5.18 -0.68
CA GLY A 160 -24.62 -4.53 0.35
C GLY A 160 -24.51 -5.27 1.68
N GLU A 161 -25.20 -6.40 1.92
CA GLU A 161 -25.10 -7.15 3.19
C GLU A 161 -23.71 -7.79 3.41
N ARG A 162 -22.90 -7.97 2.35
CA ARG A 162 -21.50 -8.43 2.45
C ARG A 162 -20.57 -7.59 1.59
N GLU A 163 -19.42 -7.24 2.15
CA GLU A 163 -18.37 -6.48 1.45
C GLU A 163 -17.21 -7.31 0.89
N TYR A 164 -17.27 -8.65 0.97
CA TYR A 164 -16.23 -9.56 0.47
C TYR A 164 -16.83 -10.90 -0.03
N TYR A 165 -16.15 -11.57 -0.95
CA TYR A 165 -16.56 -12.86 -1.57
C TYR A 165 -15.29 -13.60 -2.09
N LYS A 166 -15.42 -14.72 -2.82
CA LYS A 166 -14.33 -15.54 -3.40
C LYS A 166 -14.69 -16.23 -4.76
N ASP A 167 -13.77 -16.29 -5.75
CA ASP A 167 -13.16 -17.53 -6.36
C ASP A 167 -12.21 -17.45 -7.62
N GLY A 168 -12.52 -16.83 -8.79
CA GLY A 168 -11.98 -17.28 -10.12
C GLY A 168 -11.77 -16.27 -11.31
N GLU A 169 -11.76 -16.68 -12.60
CA GLU A 169 -10.81 -16.15 -13.64
C GLU A 169 -11.23 -15.21 -14.82
N MET A 170 -10.34 -14.25 -15.13
CA MET A 170 -10.13 -13.53 -16.41
C MET A 170 -8.71 -12.90 -16.45
N VAL A 171 -8.15 -12.59 -17.62
CA VAL A 171 -6.79 -12.03 -17.78
C VAL A 171 -6.80 -10.55 -18.21
N LEU A 172 -5.98 -9.72 -17.56
CA LEU A 172 -5.79 -8.29 -17.87
C LEU A 172 -4.54 -8.03 -18.74
N PRO A 173 -4.57 -7.00 -19.62
CA PRO A 173 -3.44 -6.69 -20.51
C PRO A 173 -2.22 -6.15 -19.73
N PRO A 174 -1.00 -6.68 -19.95
CA PRO A 174 0.15 -6.35 -19.13
C PRO A 174 0.91 -5.09 -19.57
N ARG A 175 1.25 -4.25 -18.60
CA ARG A 175 2.33 -3.25 -18.68
C ARG A 175 3.59 -3.74 -17.94
N PRO A 176 4.82 -3.35 -18.35
CA PRO A 176 6.05 -3.62 -17.63
C PRO A 176 6.23 -2.71 -16.40
N PRO A 177 7.02 -3.10 -15.38
CA PRO A 177 7.45 -2.21 -14.28
C PRO A 177 8.44 -1.11 -14.74
N PRO A 178 8.52 0.05 -14.04
CA PRO A 178 7.72 0.43 -12.88
C PRO A 178 6.26 0.68 -13.29
N LYS A 179 5.33 0.16 -12.47
CA LYS A 179 3.90 0.37 -12.68
C LYS A 179 3.14 0.40 -11.37
N THR A 180 2.22 1.35 -11.29
CA THR A 180 1.23 1.48 -10.23
C THR A 180 -0.17 1.62 -10.82
N THR A 181 -1.18 1.41 -9.99
CA THR A 181 -2.58 1.42 -10.39
C THR A 181 -3.51 1.57 -9.19
N GLY A 182 -4.81 1.64 -9.46
CA GLY A 182 -5.82 1.98 -8.47
C GLY A 182 -7.23 1.89 -9.05
N ARG A 183 -8.19 2.44 -8.32
CA ARG A 183 -9.62 2.41 -8.70
C ARG A 183 -9.92 3.29 -9.92
N GLU A 184 -9.03 4.20 -10.27
CA GLU A 184 -9.07 5.01 -11.50
C GLU A 184 -8.92 4.16 -12.78
N VAL A 185 -8.20 3.04 -12.72
CA VAL A 185 -8.15 2.03 -13.78
C VAL A 185 -9.12 0.88 -13.49
N PHE A 186 -9.07 0.33 -12.28
CA PHE A 186 -9.89 -0.80 -11.83
C PHE A 186 -11.17 -0.32 -11.14
N ARG A 187 -12.02 0.37 -11.90
CA ARG A 187 -13.33 0.89 -11.46
C ARG A 187 -14.32 -0.23 -11.20
N ASP A 188 -15.18 -0.10 -10.18
CA ASP A 188 -16.25 -1.06 -9.88
C ASP A 188 -17.21 -1.29 -11.07
N THR A 189 -17.32 -0.33 -12.00
CA THR A 189 -18.06 -0.49 -13.27
C THR A 189 -17.55 -1.65 -14.12
N LEU A 190 -16.24 -1.93 -14.10
CA LEU A 190 -15.68 -3.10 -14.79
C LEU A 190 -16.13 -4.40 -14.14
N ALA A 191 -16.27 -4.43 -12.81
CA ALA A 191 -16.83 -5.60 -12.11
C ALA A 191 -18.31 -5.81 -12.47
N PHE A 192 -19.11 -4.75 -12.61
CA PHE A 192 -20.50 -4.84 -13.06
C PHE A 192 -20.61 -5.29 -14.52
N GLU A 193 -19.72 -4.84 -15.42
CA GLU A 193 -19.63 -5.37 -16.78
C GLU A 193 -19.26 -6.86 -16.81
N LEU A 194 -18.40 -7.32 -15.89
CA LEU A 194 -18.02 -8.73 -15.78
C LEU A 194 -19.19 -9.58 -15.30
N ILE A 195 -19.94 -9.12 -14.29
CA ILE A 195 -21.21 -9.72 -13.85
C ILE A 195 -22.17 -9.87 -15.04
N GLU A 196 -22.48 -8.79 -15.75
CA GLU A 196 -23.42 -8.80 -16.87
C GLU A 196 -22.95 -9.73 -18.02
N LYS A 197 -21.64 -9.83 -18.26
CA LYS A 197 -21.06 -10.77 -19.26
C LYS A 197 -21.12 -12.23 -18.79
N ALA A 198 -21.01 -12.50 -17.49
CA ALA A 198 -21.08 -13.83 -16.90
C ALA A 198 -22.53 -14.34 -16.80
N GLU A 199 -23.46 -13.49 -16.37
CA GLU A 199 -24.89 -13.82 -16.29
C GLU A 199 -25.51 -14.10 -17.67
N ARG A 200 -25.11 -13.36 -18.72
CA ARG A 200 -25.47 -13.69 -20.11
C ARG A 200 -24.94 -15.04 -20.60
N LYS A 201 -23.94 -15.62 -19.93
CA LYS A 201 -23.43 -16.98 -20.14
C LYS A 201 -24.06 -18.01 -19.20
N ALA A 202 -25.05 -17.61 -18.40
CA ALA A 202 -25.72 -18.43 -17.38
C ALA A 202 -24.78 -19.00 -16.30
N LEU A 203 -23.72 -18.27 -15.94
CA LEU A 203 -22.94 -18.56 -14.73
C LEU A 203 -23.76 -18.22 -13.48
N SER A 204 -23.63 -19.03 -12.42
CA SER A 204 -24.20 -18.70 -11.11
C SER A 204 -23.45 -17.54 -10.43
N SER A 205 -24.02 -16.96 -9.37
CA SER A 205 -23.32 -15.94 -8.55
C SER A 205 -21.95 -16.43 -8.08
N ASP A 206 -21.91 -17.68 -7.64
CA ASP A 206 -20.73 -18.37 -7.15
C ASP A 206 -19.73 -18.52 -8.31
N ASP A 207 -20.19 -18.90 -9.51
CA ASP A 207 -19.36 -18.94 -10.72
C ASP A 207 -18.86 -17.54 -11.17
N VAL A 208 -19.63 -16.47 -10.97
CA VAL A 208 -19.22 -15.09 -11.32
C VAL A 208 -18.12 -14.61 -10.39
N VAL A 209 -18.21 -14.91 -9.09
CA VAL A 209 -17.07 -14.61 -8.21
C VAL A 209 -15.93 -15.61 -8.45
N ALA A 210 -16.26 -16.86 -8.83
CA ALA A 210 -15.42 -17.82 -9.54
C ALA A 210 -14.99 -17.40 -10.97
N THR A 211 -15.24 -16.15 -11.34
CA THR A 211 -14.74 -15.48 -12.55
C THR A 211 -13.94 -14.20 -12.20
N ILE A 212 -13.88 -13.79 -10.92
CA ILE A 212 -13.24 -12.54 -10.49
C ILE A 212 -12.04 -12.65 -9.51
N THR A 213 -11.94 -13.63 -8.61
CA THR A 213 -10.79 -13.72 -7.66
C THR A 213 -9.50 -14.34 -8.23
N ARG A 214 -9.56 -15.29 -9.16
CA ARG A 214 -8.41 -15.73 -9.97
C ARG A 214 -7.98 -14.68 -11.00
N ILE A 215 -8.77 -13.64 -11.33
CA ILE A 215 -8.20 -12.45 -12.03
C ILE A 215 -7.00 -11.95 -11.23
N THR A 216 -7.18 -11.77 -9.92
CA THR A 216 -6.11 -11.38 -8.99
C THR A 216 -5.00 -12.41 -8.96
N ALA A 217 -5.32 -13.69 -8.72
CA ALA A 217 -4.32 -14.74 -8.55
C ALA A 217 -3.48 -15.00 -9.82
N GLN A 218 -4.12 -15.00 -10.99
CA GLN A 218 -3.46 -15.17 -12.29
C GLN A 218 -2.70 -13.91 -12.70
N ALA A 219 -3.20 -12.70 -12.42
CA ALA A 219 -2.43 -11.48 -12.63
C ALA A 219 -1.15 -11.46 -11.77
N ILE A 220 -1.21 -11.93 -10.52
CA ILE A 220 -0.05 -12.14 -9.64
C ILE A 220 0.92 -13.16 -10.27
N VAL A 221 0.46 -14.38 -10.54
CA VAL A 221 1.30 -15.46 -11.11
C VAL A 221 1.94 -15.03 -12.44
N ASP A 222 1.18 -14.42 -13.35
CA ASP A 222 1.72 -13.96 -14.64
C ASP A 222 2.67 -12.78 -14.46
N HIS A 223 2.46 -11.90 -13.47
CA HIS A 223 3.44 -10.89 -13.12
C HIS A 223 4.77 -11.54 -12.69
N TYR A 224 4.72 -12.56 -11.82
CA TYR A 224 5.93 -13.24 -11.34
C TYR A 224 6.66 -13.91 -12.51
N LYS A 225 5.96 -14.69 -13.34
CA LYS A 225 6.52 -15.35 -14.54
C LYS A 225 7.24 -14.37 -15.50
N ARG A 226 6.75 -13.13 -15.60
CA ARG A 226 7.31 -12.09 -16.49
C ARG A 226 8.48 -11.34 -15.86
N TYR A 227 8.38 -10.97 -14.58
CA TYR A 227 9.17 -9.89 -13.99
C TYR A 227 10.03 -10.27 -12.78
N ALA A 228 9.85 -11.46 -12.19
CA ALA A 228 10.73 -11.97 -11.15
C ALA A 228 12.20 -12.14 -11.65
N PRO A 229 13.21 -12.19 -10.76
CA PRO A 229 14.61 -12.36 -11.17
C PRO A 229 14.88 -13.70 -11.87
N LYS A 230 14.87 -13.73 -13.21
CA LYS A 230 14.93 -14.93 -14.07
C LYS A 230 16.10 -15.92 -13.88
N ARG A 231 17.09 -15.60 -13.03
CA ARG A 231 18.26 -16.45 -12.73
C ARG A 231 18.24 -17.04 -11.32
N LEU A 232 17.17 -16.81 -10.57
CA LEU A 232 16.99 -17.23 -9.18
C LEU A 232 15.59 -17.85 -9.06
N GLU A 233 15.50 -18.97 -8.36
CA GLU A 233 14.20 -19.52 -7.95
C GLU A 233 13.70 -18.74 -6.73
N ILE A 234 12.39 -18.43 -6.70
CA ILE A 234 11.79 -17.79 -5.53
C ILE A 234 11.72 -18.85 -4.42
N ALA A 235 12.53 -18.67 -3.38
CA ALA A 235 12.60 -19.64 -2.28
C ALA A 235 11.41 -19.48 -1.32
N GLU A 236 11.05 -18.23 -1.00
CA GLU A 236 10.00 -17.92 -0.03
C GLU A 236 9.11 -16.76 -0.51
N ILE A 237 7.79 -16.87 -0.32
CA ILE A 237 6.80 -15.80 -0.53
C ILE A 237 6.12 -15.49 0.81
N PHE A 238 6.21 -14.22 1.22
CA PHE A 238 5.56 -13.70 2.42
C PHE A 238 4.28 -12.96 2.03
N MET A 239 3.13 -13.49 2.43
CA MET A 239 1.80 -12.99 2.13
C MET A 239 1.36 -11.94 3.17
N CYS A 240 0.81 -10.82 2.72
CA CYS A 240 0.27 -9.76 3.57
C CYS A 240 -0.96 -9.06 2.94
N GLY A 241 -1.64 -8.23 3.74
CA GLY A 241 -2.93 -7.63 3.37
C GLY A 241 -4.10 -8.63 3.46
N GLY A 242 -5.34 -8.11 3.47
CA GLY A 242 -6.53 -8.93 3.73
C GLY A 242 -6.76 -10.10 2.76
N GLY A 243 -6.31 -9.98 1.50
CA GLY A 243 -6.39 -11.06 0.52
C GLY A 243 -5.41 -12.22 0.76
N ALA A 244 -4.43 -12.09 1.66
CA ALA A 244 -3.59 -13.20 2.10
C ALA A 244 -4.40 -14.33 2.78
N TYR A 245 -5.55 -13.99 3.36
CA TYR A 245 -6.49 -14.94 3.98
C TYR A 245 -7.53 -15.50 2.99
N ASN A 246 -7.44 -15.17 1.70
CA ASN A 246 -8.31 -15.71 0.66
C ASN A 246 -7.69 -16.98 0.05
N PRO A 247 -8.14 -18.19 0.42
CA PRO A 247 -7.56 -19.45 -0.06
C PRO A 247 -7.65 -19.60 -1.58
N ASN A 248 -8.54 -18.88 -2.25
CA ASN A 248 -8.78 -19.05 -3.69
C ASN A 248 -7.83 -18.15 -4.52
N ILE A 249 -7.17 -17.19 -3.86
CA ILE A 249 -5.95 -16.54 -4.36
C ILE A 249 -4.72 -17.36 -3.96
N THR A 250 -4.61 -17.75 -2.67
CA THR A 250 -3.36 -18.31 -2.13
C THR A 250 -3.12 -19.78 -2.45
N SER A 251 -4.13 -20.57 -2.83
CA SER A 251 -3.95 -21.95 -3.34
C SER A 251 -3.44 -22.00 -4.78
N TYR A 252 -3.73 -20.98 -5.60
CA TYR A 252 -3.30 -20.93 -6.99
C TYR A 252 -1.83 -20.57 -7.17
N ILE A 253 -1.23 -19.83 -6.23
CA ILE A 253 0.20 -19.47 -6.29
C ILE A 253 1.10 -20.73 -6.19
N PRO A 254 0.90 -21.66 -5.22
CA PRO A 254 1.60 -22.95 -5.16
C PRO A 254 1.53 -23.80 -6.44
N GLU A 255 0.41 -23.80 -7.17
CA GLU A 255 0.27 -24.56 -8.43
C GLU A 255 1.31 -24.15 -9.48
N HIS A 256 1.74 -22.88 -9.45
CA HIS A 256 2.74 -22.33 -10.35
C HIS A 256 4.14 -22.16 -9.72
N TYR A 257 4.24 -22.31 -8.40
CA TYR A 257 5.46 -22.18 -7.61
C TYR A 257 5.59 -23.32 -6.57
N PRO A 258 5.58 -24.61 -7.02
CA PRO A 258 5.45 -25.77 -6.12
C PRO A 258 6.67 -26.00 -5.21
N ASN A 259 7.83 -25.44 -5.58
CA ASN A 259 9.07 -25.53 -4.79
C ASN A 259 9.25 -24.34 -3.83
N THR A 260 8.32 -23.38 -3.82
CA THR A 260 8.43 -22.13 -3.05
C THR A 260 7.66 -22.25 -1.74
N LYS A 261 8.31 -21.96 -0.61
CA LYS A 261 7.64 -21.89 0.70
C LYS A 261 6.78 -20.63 0.75
N ILE A 262 5.47 -20.79 0.88
CA ILE A 262 4.53 -19.67 1.02
C ILE A 262 4.03 -19.60 2.47
N VAL A 263 4.18 -18.43 3.09
CA VAL A 263 3.78 -18.17 4.49
C VAL A 263 3.17 -16.79 4.63
N LEU A 264 2.50 -16.53 5.76
CA LEU A 264 2.15 -15.16 6.16
C LEU A 264 3.41 -14.40 6.59
N LEU A 265 3.36 -13.06 6.50
CA LEU A 265 4.43 -12.19 7.00
C LEU A 265 4.67 -12.37 8.51
N ASP A 266 3.68 -12.81 9.27
CA ASP A 266 3.71 -13.06 10.72
C ASP A 266 4.91 -13.92 11.16
N GLU A 267 5.38 -14.85 10.31
CA GLU A 267 6.60 -15.65 10.50
C GLU A 267 7.89 -14.82 10.66
N THR A 268 7.85 -13.52 10.36
CA THR A 268 8.98 -12.57 10.45
C THR A 268 8.94 -11.73 11.72
N GLY A 269 7.97 -12.00 12.61
CA GLY A 269 7.68 -11.19 13.78
C GLY A 269 6.92 -9.90 13.47
N ILE A 270 6.44 -9.71 12.24
CA ILE A 270 5.64 -8.55 11.82
C ILE A 270 4.30 -9.04 11.29
N PRO A 271 3.15 -8.74 11.94
CA PRO A 271 1.86 -9.24 11.50
C PRO A 271 1.49 -8.80 10.07
N ALA A 272 0.94 -9.72 9.27
CA ALA A 272 0.54 -9.48 7.88
C ALA A 272 -0.45 -8.32 7.70
N ALA A 273 -1.28 -8.06 8.71
CA ALA A 273 -2.23 -6.94 8.74
C ALA A 273 -1.59 -5.60 9.18
N ALA A 274 -0.45 -5.63 9.86
CA ALA A 274 0.19 -4.45 10.45
C ALA A 274 1.25 -3.80 9.54
N LYS A 275 1.66 -4.45 8.44
CA LYS A 275 2.77 -4.01 7.58
C LYS A 275 2.68 -2.53 7.16
N ASP A 276 1.56 -2.14 6.56
CA ASP A 276 1.33 -0.77 6.11
C ASP A 276 1.26 0.22 7.29
N ALA A 277 0.66 -0.24 8.40
CA ALA A 277 0.61 0.49 9.68
C ALA A 277 1.97 0.59 10.41
N ILE A 278 3.05 0.03 9.85
CA ILE A 278 4.44 0.23 10.31
C ILE A 278 5.23 1.04 9.27
N ALA A 279 5.08 0.73 7.98
CA ALA A 279 5.83 1.38 6.92
C ALA A 279 5.46 2.86 6.70
N PHE A 280 4.20 3.27 6.93
CA PHE A 280 3.85 4.70 6.91
C PHE A 280 4.34 5.45 8.16
N PRO A 281 4.21 4.91 9.39
CA PRO A 281 4.89 5.50 10.55
C PRO A 281 6.41 5.60 10.42
N TRP A 282 7.05 4.67 9.70
CA TRP A 282 8.45 4.81 9.33
C TRP A 282 8.69 6.07 8.48
N GLN A 283 7.92 6.28 7.40
CA GLN A 283 8.04 7.48 6.56
C GLN A 283 7.80 8.78 7.34
N CYS A 284 6.90 8.79 8.32
CA CYS A 284 6.73 9.93 9.24
C CYS A 284 7.98 10.18 10.10
N MET A 285 8.60 9.13 10.65
CA MET A 285 9.87 9.27 11.37
C MET A 285 10.97 9.84 10.46
N GLU A 286 11.05 9.38 9.21
CA GLU A 286 12.02 9.91 8.22
C GLU A 286 11.77 11.40 7.90
N ALA A 287 10.52 11.83 7.79
CA ALA A 287 10.15 13.24 7.62
C ALA A 287 10.60 14.11 8.81
N ILE A 288 10.51 13.60 10.03
CA ILE A 288 10.87 14.31 11.26
C ILE A 288 12.39 14.41 11.47
N VAL A 289 13.17 13.44 10.98
CA VAL A 289 14.66 13.48 11.02
C VAL A 289 15.29 14.06 9.75
N GLY A 290 14.51 14.31 8.69
CA GLY A 290 15.00 14.88 7.43
C GLY A 290 15.78 13.90 6.56
N ARG A 291 15.39 12.61 6.55
CA ARG A 291 16.05 11.54 5.78
C ARG A 291 15.12 11.00 4.68
N SER A 292 15.71 10.51 3.59
CA SER A 292 14.97 9.76 2.55
C SER A 292 14.81 8.30 2.96
N ILE A 293 13.66 7.69 2.66
CA ILE A 293 13.58 6.22 2.66
C ILE A 293 14.52 5.64 1.58
N PRO A 294 14.98 4.39 1.71
CA PRO A 294 15.64 3.67 0.63
C PRO A 294 14.74 3.58 -0.61
N VAL A 295 15.25 3.97 -1.78
CA VAL A 295 14.51 3.92 -3.03
C VAL A 295 14.83 2.59 -3.75
N PRO A 296 13.82 1.80 -4.18
CA PRO A 296 14.06 0.56 -4.91
C PRO A 296 14.68 0.79 -6.30
N THR A 297 15.17 -0.29 -6.90
CA THR A 297 15.58 -0.31 -8.32
C THR A 297 14.36 -0.44 -9.24
N ARG A 298 14.57 -0.35 -10.57
CA ARG A 298 13.51 -0.39 -11.60
C ARG A 298 12.43 0.70 -11.46
N VAL A 299 12.81 1.89 -10.96
CA VAL A 299 12.00 3.11 -10.94
C VAL A 299 12.55 4.15 -11.93
N GLU A 300 11.83 5.25 -12.15
CA GLU A 300 12.25 6.33 -13.05
C GLU A 300 13.52 7.05 -12.58
N THR A 301 13.69 7.21 -11.26
CA THR A 301 14.88 7.83 -10.66
C THR A 301 15.08 7.36 -9.21
N CYS A 302 16.31 6.99 -8.87
CA CYS A 302 16.71 6.65 -7.50
C CYS A 302 17.08 7.88 -6.65
N GLN A 303 16.73 9.10 -7.09
CA GLN A 303 16.99 10.33 -6.34
C GLN A 303 16.34 10.28 -4.95
N GLU A 304 17.16 10.45 -3.91
CA GLU A 304 16.71 10.59 -2.53
C GLU A 304 15.80 11.82 -2.36
N TYR A 305 14.73 11.66 -1.57
CA TYR A 305 13.76 12.72 -1.30
C TYR A 305 13.06 12.44 0.05
N VAL A 306 12.87 13.47 0.87
CA VAL A 306 12.15 13.35 2.15
C VAL A 306 10.64 13.44 1.88
N PHE A 307 9.88 12.42 2.30
CA PHE A 307 8.44 12.36 2.00
C PHE A 307 7.57 13.00 3.08
N GLY A 308 6.48 13.61 2.62
CA GLY A 308 5.37 14.06 3.43
C GLY A 308 5.45 15.50 3.92
N ILE A 309 4.31 15.99 4.42
CA ILE A 309 4.13 17.37 4.88
C ILE A 309 3.81 17.34 6.38
N VAL A 310 4.52 18.15 7.17
CA VAL A 310 4.41 18.17 8.64
C VAL A 310 3.36 19.20 9.09
N SER A 311 2.27 18.74 9.71
CA SER A 311 1.24 19.58 10.34
C SER A 311 1.53 19.77 11.84
N PRO A 312 1.77 21.01 12.32
CA PRO A 312 2.15 21.26 13.71
C PRO A 312 1.09 20.89 14.76
N GLY A 313 1.41 19.93 15.64
CA GLY A 313 0.66 19.66 16.86
C GLY A 313 1.21 20.39 18.09
N LYS A 314 0.61 20.16 19.27
CA LYS A 314 1.08 20.73 20.56
C LYS A 314 2.54 20.35 20.88
N ASN A 315 2.98 19.18 20.40
CA ASN A 315 4.33 18.66 20.61
C ASN A 315 5.36 19.09 19.53
N TYR A 316 4.96 19.86 18.49
CA TYR A 316 5.77 20.19 17.30
C TYR A 316 7.20 20.64 17.60
N ARG A 317 7.37 21.67 18.44
CA ARG A 317 8.71 22.20 18.80
C ARG A 317 9.58 21.19 19.56
N LYS A 318 8.98 20.22 20.26
CA LYS A 318 9.69 19.17 21.00
C LYS A 318 10.09 18.04 20.05
N VAL A 319 9.20 17.62 19.15
CA VAL A 319 9.44 16.50 18.24
C VAL A 319 10.44 16.87 17.13
N LEU A 320 10.30 18.03 16.49
CA LEU A 320 11.28 18.50 15.51
C LEU A 320 12.66 18.77 16.12
N ARG A 321 12.72 19.29 17.36
CA ARG A 321 14.03 19.46 18.03
C ARG A 321 14.71 18.11 18.27
N LYS A 322 13.96 17.08 18.68
CA LYS A 322 14.51 15.72 18.81
C LYS A 322 14.99 15.19 17.45
N GLY A 323 14.19 15.36 16.40
CA GLY A 323 14.49 14.89 15.04
C GLY A 323 15.72 15.54 14.44
N ILE A 324 15.76 16.87 14.36
CA ILE A 324 16.86 17.65 13.75
C ILE A 324 18.19 17.51 14.51
N LEU A 325 18.16 17.15 15.81
CA LEU A 325 19.39 16.85 16.55
C LEU A 325 19.99 15.47 16.22
N LEU A 326 19.25 14.58 15.55
CA LEU A 326 19.80 13.33 15.04
C LEU A 326 20.73 13.63 13.84
N GLY A 327 22.03 13.39 14.01
CA GLY A 327 23.03 13.75 12.99
C GLY A 327 23.34 15.25 12.93
N ALA A 328 23.15 15.98 14.04
CA ALA A 328 23.45 17.41 14.13
C ALA A 328 24.84 17.76 13.57
N GLY A 329 24.88 18.69 12.61
CA GLY A 329 26.09 19.07 11.85
C GLY A 329 26.19 18.42 10.46
N CYS A 330 25.24 17.58 10.07
CA CYS A 330 25.11 17.05 8.71
C CYS A 330 23.83 17.58 8.04
N ASP A 331 23.96 18.11 6.82
CA ASP A 331 22.81 18.53 5.98
C ASP A 331 22.19 17.36 5.19
N HIS A 332 22.75 16.16 5.31
CA HIS A 332 22.30 14.94 4.65
C HIS A 332 22.43 13.74 5.60
N LEU A 333 21.41 12.88 5.63
CA LEU A 333 21.43 11.60 6.31
C LEU A 333 21.28 10.48 5.26
N PRO A 334 22.20 9.52 5.16
CA PRO A 334 22.07 8.42 4.22
C PRO A 334 20.89 7.51 4.61
N PRO A 335 20.14 6.95 3.64
CA PRO A 335 19.01 6.05 3.91
C PRO A 335 19.36 4.87 4.82
N ALA A 336 18.37 4.39 5.58
CA ALA A 336 18.52 3.22 6.44
C ALA A 336 18.95 1.98 5.63
N LYS A 337 19.93 1.23 6.15
CA LYS A 337 20.54 0.08 5.44
C LYS A 337 20.24 -1.28 6.06
N GLU A 338 19.68 -1.30 7.26
CA GLU A 338 19.46 -2.47 8.09
C GLU A 338 18.25 -2.21 9.01
N LEU A 339 17.46 -3.25 9.28
CA LEU A 339 16.40 -3.24 10.30
C LEU A 339 16.66 -4.40 11.27
N LEU A 340 16.73 -4.08 12.56
CA LEU A 340 16.72 -5.07 13.63
C LEU A 340 15.31 -5.11 14.22
N ASN A 341 14.57 -6.20 13.96
CA ASN A 341 13.29 -6.43 14.62
C ASN A 341 13.52 -6.91 16.06
N TYR A 342 12.71 -6.44 17.01
CA TYR A 342 12.78 -6.85 18.42
C TYR A 342 11.39 -7.23 18.93
N LEU A 343 11.24 -8.47 19.39
CA LEU A 343 10.04 -8.96 20.07
C LEU A 343 10.36 -9.15 21.55
N ASP A 344 9.57 -8.51 22.42
CA ASP A 344 9.73 -8.55 23.88
C ASP A 344 11.18 -8.30 24.37
N GLY A 345 11.89 -7.41 23.67
CA GLY A 345 13.29 -7.05 23.95
C GLY A 345 14.34 -8.01 23.38
N THR A 346 13.95 -9.10 22.74
CA THR A 346 14.84 -10.05 22.07
C THR A 346 14.90 -9.75 20.58
N ALA A 347 16.11 -9.75 19.98
CA ALA A 347 16.25 -9.58 18.54
C ALA A 347 15.62 -10.77 17.81
N PHE A 348 14.69 -10.49 16.89
CA PHE A 348 14.07 -11.50 16.04
C PHE A 348 14.78 -11.52 14.69
N ASP A 349 15.40 -12.65 14.36
CA ASP A 349 16.07 -12.87 13.08
C ASP A 349 15.23 -13.81 12.21
N ASN A 350 15.05 -13.42 10.94
CA ASN A 350 14.32 -14.20 9.94
C ASN A 350 15.22 -14.65 8.77
N LYS A 351 16.55 -14.45 8.88
CA LYS A 351 17.57 -14.69 7.84
C LYS A 351 18.06 -16.14 7.78
#